data_AF-X6J0J6-F1
#
_entry.id   AF-X6J0J6-F1
#
_cell.length_a   1.000
_cell.length_b   1.000
_cell.length_c   1.000
_cell.angle_alpha   90.00
_cell.angle_beta   90.00
_cell.angle_gamma   90.00
#
_symmetry.space_group_name_H-M   'P 1'
#
loop_
_entity.id
_entity.type
_entity.pdbx_description
1 polymer ?
#
loop_
_entity_poly.entity_id
_entity_poly.type
_entity_poly.pdbx_seq_one_letter_code
_entity_poly.pdbx_strand_id
1 'polypeptide(L)'
;MKVMSDNEIKELQSHLVDFVCQEPFKKLLQEIYQLREDLRHEFVEAVLLDRSLLRKRGVEVPDDLHIQRSHFADGRPTLFCVVKKLPEGYGWKKITVTFDNELIGLKHPAFAFDDHGGPHWN
;
A
#
# COMPACT_ATOMS: atom_id res chain seq x y z
N MET A 1 4.15 -17.13 -20.17
CA MET A 1 4.24 -16.14 -19.08
C MET A 1 4.99 -14.94 -19.61
N LYS A 2 4.35 -13.77 -19.69
CA LYS A 2 5.03 -12.55 -20.15
C LYS A 2 5.91 -12.04 -19.01
N VAL A 3 7.20 -11.88 -19.29
CA VAL A 3 8.14 -11.20 -18.38
C VAL A 3 7.97 -9.70 -18.59
N MET A 4 7.77 -8.94 -17.52
CA MET A 4 7.70 -7.49 -17.59
C MET A 4 9.08 -6.92 -17.88
N SER A 5 9.13 -5.91 -18.75
CA SER A 5 10.33 -5.08 -18.86
C SER A 5 10.48 -4.18 -17.63
N ASP A 6 11.72 -3.79 -17.33
CA ASP A 6 12.02 -2.86 -16.23
C ASP A 6 11.26 -1.53 -16.36
N ASN A 7 10.98 -1.08 -17.59
CA ASN A 7 10.19 0.14 -17.81
C ASN A 7 8.72 -0.07 -17.43
N GLU A 8 8.09 -1.18 -17.83
CA GLU A 8 6.71 -1.47 -17.42
C GLU A 8 6.60 -1.59 -15.88
N ILE A 9 7.60 -2.19 -15.22
CA ILE A 9 7.65 -2.28 -13.75
C ILE A 9 7.72 -0.87 -13.14
N LYS A 10 8.61 -0.02 -13.66
CA LYS A 10 8.76 1.37 -13.19
C LYS A 10 7.49 2.19 -13.39
N GLU A 11 6.80 2.06 -14.51
CA GLU A 11 5.54 2.77 -14.76
C GLU A 11 4.46 2.36 -13.75
N LEU A 12 4.33 1.05 -13.48
CA LEU A 12 3.36 0.55 -12.51
C LEU A 12 3.70 0.98 -11.08
N GLN A 13 4.99 0.98 -10.73
CA GLN A 13 5.46 1.52 -9.46
C GLN A 13 5.18 3.01 -9.34
N SER A 14 5.45 3.80 -10.40
CA SER A 14 5.21 5.24 -10.42
C SER A 14 3.76 5.55 -10.11
N HIS A 15 2.80 4.84 -10.71
CA HIS A 15 1.39 5.07 -10.42
C HIS A 15 1.05 4.87 -8.93
N LEU A 16 1.63 3.85 -8.30
CA LEU A 16 1.42 3.57 -6.89
C LEU A 16 2.12 4.63 -6.02
N VAL A 17 3.36 4.99 -6.35
CA VAL A 17 4.12 6.10 -5.72
C VAL A 17 3.34 7.39 -5.78
N ASP A 18 2.85 7.75 -6.96
CA ASP A 18 2.15 8.99 -7.22
C ASP A 18 0.91 9.07 -6.33
N PHE A 19 0.12 8.00 -6.24
CA PHE A 19 -1.03 7.92 -5.34
C PHE A 19 -0.65 8.11 -3.86
N VAL A 20 0.31 7.36 -3.33
CA VAL A 20 0.68 7.44 -1.90
C VAL A 20 1.42 8.74 -1.55
N CYS A 21 1.98 9.42 -2.55
CA CYS A 21 2.62 10.73 -2.41
C CYS A 21 1.65 11.91 -2.57
N GLN A 22 0.36 11.68 -2.87
CA GLN A 22 -0.64 12.74 -2.91
C GLN A 22 -0.81 13.38 -1.52
N GLU A 23 -1.01 14.70 -1.49
CA GLU A 23 -1.16 15.44 -0.24
C GLU A 23 -2.32 14.94 0.65
N PRO A 24 -3.52 14.61 0.12
CA PRO A 24 -4.57 13.98 0.92
C PRO A 24 -4.14 12.66 1.57
N PHE A 25 -3.39 11.82 0.85
CA PHE A 25 -2.92 10.55 1.37
C PHE A 25 -1.85 10.74 2.45
N LYS A 26 -0.90 11.66 2.25
CA LYS A 26 0.09 12.02 3.28
C LYS A 26 -0.56 12.55 4.55
N LYS A 27 -1.61 13.38 4.45
CA LYS A 27 -2.37 13.87 5.61
C LYS A 27 -3.09 12.73 6.33
N LEU A 28 -3.67 11.79 5.60
CA LEU A 28 -4.26 10.58 6.16
C LEU A 28 -3.21 9.74 6.92
N LEU A 29 -2.01 9.57 6.35
CA LEU A 29 -0.91 8.90 7.04
C LEU A 29 -0.54 9.64 8.33
N GLN A 30 -0.42 10.96 8.29
CA GLN A 30 -0.14 11.76 9.49
C GLN A 30 -1.20 11.58 10.57
N GLU A 31 -2.49 11.55 10.21
CA GLU A 31 -3.61 11.31 11.15
C GLU A 31 -3.42 9.97 11.88
N ILE A 32 -3.11 8.90 11.14
CA ILE A 32 -2.89 7.56 11.69
C ILE A 32 -1.67 7.54 12.63
N TYR A 33 -0.56 8.12 12.20
CA TYR A 33 0.69 8.06 12.96
C TYR A 33 0.70 9.01 14.18
N GLN A 34 -0.22 9.96 14.24
CA GLN A 34 -0.49 10.75 15.45
C GLN A 34 -1.30 9.98 16.50
N LEU A 35 -1.98 8.89 16.12
CA LEU A 35 -2.66 8.03 17.07
C LEU A 35 -1.66 7.21 17.87
N ARG A 36 -2.08 6.86 19.10
CA ARG A 36 -1.44 5.77 19.84
C ARG A 36 -1.50 4.47 19.03
N GLU A 37 -0.47 3.66 19.16
CA GLU A 37 -0.30 2.44 18.35
C GLU A 37 -1.49 1.49 18.45
N ASP A 38 -2.05 1.34 19.64
CA ASP A 38 -3.20 0.48 19.91
C ASP A 38 -4.48 0.91 19.18
N LEU A 39 -4.60 2.19 18.81
CA LEU A 39 -5.75 2.75 18.10
C LEU A 39 -5.59 2.72 16.57
N ARG A 40 -4.38 2.46 16.06
CA ARG A 40 -4.12 2.53 14.62
C ARG A 40 -4.82 1.42 13.86
N HIS A 41 -4.88 0.22 14.42
CA HIS A 41 -5.59 -0.90 13.81
C HIS A 41 -7.09 -0.61 13.67
N GLU A 42 -7.69 -0.06 14.72
CA GLU A 42 -9.08 0.37 14.71
C GLU A 42 -9.32 1.47 13.66
N PHE A 43 -8.43 2.45 13.58
CA PHE A 43 -8.51 3.49 12.56
C PHE A 43 -8.46 2.90 11.14
N VAL A 44 -7.60 1.92 10.90
CA VAL A 44 -7.51 1.28 9.58
C VAL A 44 -8.85 0.66 9.20
N GLU A 45 -9.42 -0.14 10.10
CA GLU A 45 -10.68 -0.84 9.87
C GLU A 45 -11.85 0.12 9.71
N ALA A 46 -11.92 1.14 10.57
CA ALA A 46 -13.04 2.08 10.60
C ALA A 46 -12.96 3.15 9.51
N VAL A 47 -11.76 3.50 9.01
CA VAL A 47 -11.55 4.64 8.11
C VAL A 47 -10.89 4.24 6.80
N LEU A 48 -9.69 3.63 6.83
CA LEU A 48 -8.89 3.39 5.62
C LEU A 48 -9.54 2.39 4.65
N LEU A 49 -10.37 1.47 5.15
CA LEU A 49 -11.07 0.51 4.30
C LEU A 49 -12.39 1.05 3.74
N ASP A 50 -12.87 2.18 4.25
CA ASP A 50 -14.12 2.80 3.80
C ASP A 50 -13.83 3.90 2.76
N ARG A 51 -14.11 3.59 1.48
CA ARG A 51 -13.94 4.53 0.36
C ARG A 51 -14.69 5.85 0.56
N SER A 52 -15.84 5.84 1.24
CA SER A 52 -16.61 7.06 1.51
C SER A 52 -15.90 7.97 2.52
N LEU A 53 -15.28 7.40 3.55
CA LEU A 53 -14.53 8.13 4.56
C LEU A 53 -13.18 8.62 4.05
N LEU A 54 -12.54 7.86 3.16
CA LEU A 54 -11.38 8.31 2.40
C LEU A 54 -11.72 9.52 1.51
N ARG A 55 -12.83 9.45 0.78
CA ARG A 55 -13.27 10.55 -0.09
C ARG A 55 -13.59 11.82 0.70
N LYS A 56 -14.20 11.70 1.89
CA LYS A 56 -14.39 12.84 2.81
C LYS A 56 -13.08 13.51 3.25
N ARG A 57 -11.97 12.76 3.24
CA ARG A 57 -10.61 13.25 3.51
C ARG A 57 -9.87 13.70 2.24
N GLY A 58 -10.55 13.71 1.09
CA GLY A 58 -9.97 14.08 -0.20
C GLY A 58 -9.10 12.98 -0.83
N VAL A 59 -9.14 11.75 -0.31
CA VAL A 59 -8.43 10.60 -0.88
C VAL A 59 -9.38 9.87 -1.81
N GLU A 60 -9.14 9.97 -3.12
CA GLU A 60 -9.85 9.19 -4.12
C GLU A 60 -8.96 8.02 -4.56
N VAL A 61 -9.34 6.80 -4.15
CA VAL A 61 -8.59 5.58 -4.49
C VAL A 61 -8.94 5.18 -5.93
N PRO A 62 -7.96 5.12 -6.85
CA PRO A 62 -8.17 4.61 -8.20
C PRO A 62 -8.75 3.19 -8.20
N ASP A 63 -9.53 2.83 -9.23
CA ASP A 63 -10.21 1.52 -9.28
C ASP A 63 -9.26 0.33 -9.43
N ASP A 64 -8.07 0.56 -9.97
CA ASP A 64 -7.01 -0.42 -10.10
C ASP A 64 -6.11 -0.52 -8.85
N LEU A 65 -6.36 0.32 -7.84
CA LEU A 65 -5.70 0.29 -6.54
C LEU A 65 -6.67 -0.19 -5.45
N HIS A 66 -6.11 -0.88 -4.47
CA HIS A 66 -6.86 -1.41 -3.33
C HIS A 66 -6.10 -1.20 -2.03
N ILE A 67 -6.79 -0.66 -1.03
CA ILE A 67 -6.27 -0.57 0.34
C ILE A 67 -6.83 -1.76 1.11
N GLN A 68 -5.96 -2.52 1.77
CA GLN A 68 -6.37 -3.66 2.58
C GLN A 68 -5.55 -3.73 3.86
N ARG A 69 -6.10 -4.39 4.87
CA ARG A 69 -5.29 -4.83 6.02
C ARG A 69 -4.27 -5.84 5.53
N SER A 70 -3.05 -5.71 6.05
CA SER A 70 -2.05 -6.75 5.89
C SER A 70 -1.89 -7.46 7.22
N HIS A 71 -2.22 -8.75 7.26
CA HIS A 71 -1.79 -9.64 8.33
C HIS A 71 -0.81 -10.60 7.68
N PHE A 72 0.48 -10.30 7.75
CA PHE A 72 1.49 -11.24 7.28
C PHE A 72 1.61 -12.37 8.32
N ALA A 73 1.60 -13.62 7.85
CA ALA A 73 1.73 -14.80 8.70
C ALA A 73 3.09 -14.87 9.46
N ASP A 74 4.04 -13.99 9.10
CA ASP A 74 5.37 -13.86 9.70
C ASP A 74 5.42 -12.93 10.93
N GLY A 75 4.27 -12.39 11.37
CA GLY A 75 4.18 -11.60 12.60
C GLY A 75 4.69 -10.16 12.50
N ARG A 76 4.97 -9.66 11.28
CA ARG A 76 5.41 -8.26 11.11
C ARG A 76 4.26 -7.28 11.37
N PRO A 77 4.54 -6.12 12.00
CA PRO A 77 3.54 -5.13 12.40
C PRO A 77 3.11 -4.25 11.22
N THR A 78 2.78 -4.86 10.08
CA THR A 78 2.21 -4.11 8.97
C THR A 78 0.80 -3.68 9.36
N LEU A 79 0.56 -2.38 9.32
CA LEU A 79 -0.71 -1.81 9.70
C LEU A 79 -1.73 -1.96 8.57
N PHE A 80 -1.32 -1.62 7.34
CA PHE A 80 -2.09 -1.82 6.11
C PHE A 80 -1.19 -1.80 4.87
N CYS A 81 -1.74 -2.11 3.71
CA CYS A 81 -1.03 -1.97 2.44
C CYS A 81 -1.92 -1.43 1.32
N VAL A 82 -1.26 -0.83 0.32
CA VAL A 82 -1.87 -0.42 -0.95
C VAL A 82 -1.38 -1.37 -2.04
N VAL A 83 -2.31 -1.96 -2.77
CA VAL A 83 -2.07 -3.01 -3.75
C VAL A 83 -2.51 -2.51 -5.13
N LYS A 84 -1.64 -2.68 -6.13
CA LYS A 84 -2.00 -2.56 -7.55
C LYS A 84 -2.05 -3.97 -8.16
N LYS A 85 -3.21 -4.35 -8.69
CA LYS A 85 -3.34 -5.63 -9.42
C LYS A 85 -2.72 -5.49 -10.80
N LEU A 86 -2.00 -6.52 -11.24
CA LEU A 86 -1.43 -6.57 -12.57
C LEU A 86 -2.40 -7.26 -13.54
N PRO A 87 -2.37 -6.90 -14.83
CA PRO A 87 -3.17 -7.59 -15.85
C PRO A 87 -2.86 -9.10 -15.89
N GLU A 88 -3.80 -9.89 -16.41
CA GLU A 88 -3.57 -11.33 -16.60
C GLU A 88 -2.46 -11.60 -17.63
N GLY A 89 -1.71 -12.69 -17.43
CA GLY A 89 -0.64 -13.14 -18.33
C GLY A 89 0.79 -12.74 -17.92
N TYR A 90 0.93 -11.86 -16.92
CA TYR A 90 2.21 -11.56 -16.28
C TYR A 90 2.60 -12.62 -15.22
N GLY A 91 3.90 -12.78 -14.97
CA GLY A 91 4.41 -13.69 -13.94
C GLY A 91 4.06 -13.24 -12.52
N TRP A 92 3.93 -11.92 -12.31
CA TRP A 92 3.46 -11.34 -11.05
C TRP A 92 1.99 -10.97 -11.14
N LYS A 93 1.28 -11.09 -10.01
CA LYS A 93 -0.16 -10.78 -9.95
C LYS A 93 -0.46 -9.41 -9.35
N LYS A 94 0.44 -8.87 -8.53
CA LYS A 94 0.25 -7.59 -7.84
C LYS A 94 1.57 -6.96 -7.43
N ILE A 95 1.54 -5.65 -7.25
CA ILE A 95 2.58 -4.85 -6.59
C ILE A 95 1.97 -4.28 -5.31
N THR A 96 2.71 -4.33 -4.21
CA THR A 96 2.22 -3.89 -2.90
C THR A 96 3.18 -2.87 -2.29
N VAL A 97 2.63 -1.82 -1.68
CA VAL A 97 3.35 -0.96 -0.72
C VAL A 97 2.75 -1.16 0.65
N THR A 98 3.62 -1.44 1.61
CA THR A 98 3.25 -1.68 3.01
C THR A 98 3.50 -0.45 3.85
N PHE A 99 2.61 -0.22 4.81
CA PHE A 99 2.75 0.82 5.83
C PHE A 99 2.79 0.12 7.18
N ASP A 100 3.98 -0.01 7.75
CA ASP A 100 4.23 -0.56 9.07
C ASP A 100 4.47 0.54 10.11
N ASN A 101 4.29 0.15 11.36
CA ASN A 101 4.56 1.02 12.49
C ASN A 101 6.08 1.06 12.77
N GLU A 102 6.61 2.26 13.01
CA GLU A 102 7.99 2.60 13.46
C GLU A 102 9.14 2.77 12.44
N LEU A 103 8.96 2.66 11.12
CA LEU A 103 10.05 2.94 10.15
C LEU A 103 9.98 4.30 9.44
N ILE A 104 9.30 5.31 10.00
CA ILE A 104 9.33 6.68 9.45
C ILE A 104 10.55 7.46 9.99
N GLY A 105 11.71 6.81 9.90
CA GLY A 105 12.98 7.48 9.63
C GLY A 105 13.37 7.37 8.15
N LEU A 106 12.64 6.62 7.33
CA LEU A 106 12.97 6.38 5.93
C LEU A 106 12.09 7.18 4.97
N LYS A 107 12.79 7.89 4.10
CA LYS A 107 12.29 8.80 3.06
C LYS A 107 11.52 8.11 1.92
N HIS A 108 11.19 6.82 1.98
CA HIS A 108 10.57 6.10 0.86
C HIS A 108 9.62 4.97 1.30
N PRO A 109 8.45 4.81 0.65
CA PRO A 109 7.61 3.64 0.83
C PRO A 109 8.36 2.35 0.46
N ALA A 110 8.26 1.31 1.28
CA ALA A 110 8.81 -0.01 0.95
C ALA A 110 7.91 -0.71 -0.08
N PHE A 111 8.49 -1.09 -1.23
CA PHE A 111 7.81 -1.85 -2.27
C PHE A 111 8.06 -3.34 -2.06
N ALA A 112 7.01 -4.16 -2.09
CA ALA A 112 7.09 -5.61 -2.09
C ALA A 112 6.39 -6.18 -3.34
N PHE A 113 7.05 -7.16 -3.97
CA PHE A 113 6.52 -7.93 -5.09
C PHE A 113 6.15 -9.33 -4.60
N ASP A 114 4.99 -9.85 -5.01
CA ASP A 114 4.46 -11.15 -4.58
C ASP A 114 4.18 -12.03 -5.82
N ASP A 115 4.81 -13.21 -5.85
CA ASP A 115 4.76 -14.20 -6.93
C ASP A 115 4.01 -15.50 -6.55
N HIS A 116 3.27 -15.52 -5.43
CA HIS A 116 2.74 -16.71 -4.75
C HIS A 116 3.73 -17.53 -3.88
N GLY A 117 4.95 -17.04 -3.63
CA GLY A 117 5.96 -17.73 -2.79
C GLY A 117 6.39 -17.03 -1.49
N GLY A 118 5.77 -15.91 -1.12
CA GLY A 118 6.21 -15.07 0.00
C GLY A 118 7.07 -13.88 -0.46
N PRO A 119 7.20 -12.81 0.35
CA PRO A 119 7.78 -11.56 -0.10
C PRO A 119 9.30 -11.69 -0.30
N HIS A 120 9.77 -11.33 -1.51
CA HIS A 120 11.19 -11.09 -1.79
C HIS A 120 11.49 -9.59 -1.67
N TRP A 121 12.45 -9.27 -0.80
CA TRP A 121 12.94 -7.92 -0.53
C TRP A 121 14.08 -7.58 -1.50
N ASN A 122 14.01 -6.43 -2.16
CA ASN A 122 15.11 -5.81 -2.90
C ASN A 122 15.47 -4.47 -2.24
#